data_AF-A0A9D2ZUW7-F1
#
_entry.id   AF-A0A9D2ZUW7-F1
#
_cell.length_a   1.000
_cell.length_b   1.000
_cell.length_c   1.000
_cell.angle_alpha   90.00
_cell.angle_beta   90.00
_cell.angle_gamma   90.00
#
_symmetry.space_group_name_H-M   'P 1'
#
loop_
_entity.id
_entity.type
_entity.pdbx_description
1 polymer ?
#
loop_
_entity_poly.entity_id
_entity_poly.type
_entity_poly.pdbx_seq_one_letter_code
_entity_poly.pdbx_strand_id
1 'polypeptide(L)'
;MAWTNVPFLIVDISTGNATADSIGALLPPVIGLPIMLSMQEVQMDFANRQFVIPATPTPNPLPASNLLRTDSDNLHLRATDAEGHPLILHFDTGGYETVLSRQWYERHKAAVDATCTPDSLRTAGVGGVSITRSYVMPQMTLDIGGHTATLDTVSIDTGIDLHTGNEKGPHPITDGTDGMAGLDLMEEFDTVILNLKDMYLCPVTRQR
;
A
#
# COMPACT_ATOMS: atom_id res chain seq x y z
N MET A 1 14.65 -24.06 9.61
CA MET A 1 15.76 -23.10 9.71
C MET A 1 15.45 -22.20 10.91
N ALA A 2 16.35 -22.06 11.89
CA ALA A 2 16.14 -21.17 13.04
C ALA A 2 17.02 -19.92 12.83
N TRP A 3 16.43 -18.74 12.95
CA TRP A 3 17.13 -17.48 12.76
C TRP A 3 17.88 -17.13 14.04
N THR A 4 19.19 -16.92 13.95
CA THR A 4 20.06 -16.58 15.10
C THR A 4 20.68 -15.20 14.91
N ASN A 5 20.79 -14.41 15.99
CA ASN A 5 21.35 -13.05 15.97
C ASN A 5 20.57 -12.06 15.08
N VAL A 6 19.24 -12.11 15.11
CA VAL A 6 18.37 -11.17 14.39
C VAL A 6 18.32 -9.84 15.15
N PRO A 7 18.78 -8.72 14.56
CA PRO A 7 18.57 -7.40 15.15
C PRO A 7 17.09 -7.01 15.06
N PHE A 8 16.50 -6.59 16.17
CA PHE A 8 15.16 -6.01 16.20
C PHE A 8 15.25 -4.51 16.48
N LEU A 9 14.49 -3.71 15.74
CA LEU A 9 14.26 -2.31 16.05
C LEU A 9 12.97 -2.21 16.88
N ILE A 10 13.07 -1.64 18.08
CA ILE A 10 11.90 -1.28 18.88
C ILE A 10 11.66 0.20 18.64
N VAL A 11 10.51 0.52 18.05
CA VAL A 11 10.06 1.90 17.81
C VAL A 11 8.89 2.17 18.72
N ASP A 12 8.94 3.27 19.46
CA ASP A 12 7.77 3.80 20.14
C ASP A 12 6.82 4.37 19.09
N ILE A 13 5.67 3.73 18.92
CA ILE A 13 4.63 4.14 17.97
C ILE A 13 3.53 4.99 18.63
N SER A 14 3.72 5.39 19.90
CA SER A 14 2.77 6.27 20.56
C SER A 14 2.71 7.62 19.85
N THR A 15 1.49 8.04 19.57
CA THR A 15 1.18 9.25 18.80
C THR A 15 0.73 10.40 19.70
N GLY A 16 0.47 10.13 20.98
CA GLY A 16 -0.13 11.08 21.92
C GLY A 16 -1.63 11.27 21.72
N ASN A 17 -2.25 10.50 20.82
CA ASN A 17 -3.68 10.46 20.59
C ASN A 17 -4.26 9.16 21.16
N ALA A 18 -5.06 9.26 22.23
CA ALA A 18 -5.56 8.09 22.95
C ALA A 18 -6.30 7.07 22.07
N THR A 19 -7.05 7.52 21.06
CA THR A 19 -7.75 6.62 20.14
C THR A 19 -6.77 5.90 19.23
N ALA A 20 -5.86 6.62 18.58
CA ALA A 20 -4.84 6.02 17.73
C ALA A 20 -3.94 5.05 18.52
N ASP A 21 -3.51 5.45 19.72
CA ASP A 21 -2.65 4.64 20.59
C ASP A 21 -3.37 3.36 21.06
N SER A 22 -4.68 3.41 21.30
CA SER A 22 -5.47 2.23 21.65
C SER A 22 -5.54 1.19 20.53
N ILE A 23 -5.53 1.64 19.28
CA ILE A 23 -5.52 0.78 18.09
C ILE A 23 -4.09 0.29 17.82
N GLY A 24 -3.11 1.19 17.89
CA GLY A 24 -1.69 0.88 17.68
C GLY A 24 -1.16 -0.19 18.63
N ALA A 25 -1.65 -0.21 19.88
CA ALA A 25 -1.30 -1.24 20.87
C ALA A 25 -1.77 -2.67 20.47
N LEU A 26 -2.68 -2.80 19.50
CA LEU A 26 -3.16 -4.08 18.98
C LEU A 26 -2.35 -4.55 17.76
N LEU A 27 -1.46 -3.71 17.20
CA LEU A 27 -0.70 -4.07 16.01
C LEU A 27 0.30 -5.18 16.33
N PRO A 28 0.32 -6.26 15.53
CA PRO A 28 1.35 -7.28 15.66
C PRO A 28 2.72 -6.70 15.27
N PRO A 29 3.83 -7.34 15.69
CA PRO A 29 5.15 -6.99 15.19
C PRO A 29 5.19 -7.02 13.66
N VAL A 30 5.77 -5.98 13.06
CA VAL A 30 5.91 -5.84 11.61
C VAL A 30 7.24 -6.44 11.15
N ILE A 31 7.21 -7.21 10.06
CA ILE A 31 8.41 -7.67 9.37
C ILE A 31 8.72 -6.68 8.24
N GLY A 32 9.75 -5.87 8.43
CA GLY A 32 10.15 -4.86 7.45
C GLY A 32 10.96 -5.43 6.27
N LEU A 33 11.15 -4.57 5.26
CA LEU A 33 11.87 -4.90 4.02
C LEU A 33 13.26 -5.54 4.22
N PRO A 34 14.11 -5.13 5.19
CA PRO A 34 15.41 -5.77 5.39
C PRO A 34 15.34 -7.28 5.62
N ILE A 35 14.32 -7.74 6.34
CA ILE A 35 14.09 -9.17 6.57
C ILE A 35 13.50 -9.82 5.31
N MET A 36 12.48 -9.19 4.71
CA MET A 36 11.83 -9.76 3.52
C MET A 36 12.81 -9.92 2.34
N LEU A 37 13.77 -9.01 2.18
CA LEU A 37 14.83 -9.13 1.16
C LEU A 37 15.67 -10.41 1.32
N SER A 38 15.91 -10.85 2.57
CA SER A 38 16.59 -12.12 2.83
C SER A 38 15.73 -13.35 2.51
N MET A 39 14.40 -13.21 2.59
CA MET A 39 13.44 -14.25 2.19
C MET A 39 13.31 -14.36 0.66
N GLN A 40 13.68 -13.30 -0.08
CA GLN A 40 13.60 -13.15 -1.54
C GLN A 40 12.17 -13.18 -2.11
N GLU A 41 11.27 -13.96 -1.53
CA GLU A 41 9.88 -14.07 -1.92
C GLU A 41 8.99 -14.30 -0.70
N VAL A 42 7.84 -13.63 -0.68
CA VAL A 42 6.74 -13.87 0.25
C VAL A 42 5.48 -14.06 -0.59
N GLN A 43 4.80 -15.19 -0.43
CA GLN A 43 3.48 -15.40 -1.02
C GLN A 43 2.42 -15.20 0.05
N MET A 44 1.51 -14.26 -0.18
CA MET A 44 0.39 -13.94 0.69
C MET A 44 -0.81 -14.76 0.22
N ASP A 45 -1.07 -15.90 0.86
CA ASP A 45 -2.21 -16.77 0.58
C ASP A 45 -3.39 -16.32 1.44
N PHE A 46 -4.17 -15.38 0.91
CA PHE A 46 -5.35 -14.83 1.58
C PHE A 46 -6.45 -15.87 1.76
N ALA A 47 -6.61 -16.77 0.78
CA ALA A 47 -7.60 -17.84 0.82
C ALA A 47 -7.40 -18.78 2.02
N ASN A 48 -6.14 -19.05 2.41
CA ASN A 48 -5.80 -19.93 3.53
C ASN A 48 -5.27 -19.17 4.75
N ARG A 49 -5.14 -17.84 4.67
CA ARG A 49 -4.61 -16.93 5.71
C ARG A 49 -3.19 -17.29 6.15
N GLN A 50 -2.32 -17.49 5.17
CA GLN A 50 -0.94 -17.92 5.40
C GLN A 50 0.06 -17.10 4.60
N PHE A 51 1.26 -16.95 5.15
CA PHE A 51 2.43 -16.55 4.38
C PHE A 51 3.23 -17.80 4.01
N VAL A 52 3.54 -17.95 2.73
CA VAL A 52 4.40 -19.01 2.22
C VAL A 52 5.73 -18.41 1.79
N ILE A 53 6.81 -18.89 2.37
CA ILE A 53 8.18 -18.52 2.00
C ILE A 53 8.78 -19.71 1.24
N PRO A 54 8.82 -19.68 -0.10
CA PRO A 54 9.29 -20.82 -0.87
C PRO A 54 10.81 -20.99 -0.73
N ALA A 55 11.27 -22.24 -0.71
CA ALA A 55 12.71 -22.53 -0.66
C ALA A 55 13.45 -22.07 -1.94
N THR A 56 12.73 -21.92 -3.04
CA THR A 56 13.23 -21.40 -4.31
C THR A 56 12.23 -20.37 -4.82
N PRO A 57 12.64 -19.11 -5.04
CA PRO A 57 11.73 -18.09 -5.56
C PRO A 57 11.11 -18.50 -6.90
N THR A 58 9.85 -18.14 -7.07
CA THR A 58 9.08 -18.35 -8.28
C THR A 58 9.65 -17.48 -9.40
N PRO A 59 9.90 -18.03 -10.61
CA PRO A 59 10.35 -17.23 -11.75
C PRO A 59 9.33 -16.14 -12.10
N ASN A 60 9.80 -14.96 -12.49
CA ASN A 60 8.92 -13.85 -12.88
C ASN A 60 7.99 -14.27 -14.04
N PRO A 61 6.66 -14.32 -13.83
CA PRO A 61 5.70 -14.69 -14.87
C PRO A 61 5.32 -13.50 -15.76
N LEU A 62 5.69 -12.28 -15.37
CA LEU A 62 5.32 -11.05 -16.07
C LEU A 62 6.30 -10.78 -17.23
N PRO A 63 5.84 -10.09 -18.29
CA PRO A 63 6.73 -9.68 -19.39
C PRO A 63 7.82 -8.69 -18.94
N ALA A 64 7.60 -7.99 -17.83
CA ALA A 64 8.56 -7.11 -17.18
C ALA A 64 8.24 -6.97 -15.69
N SER A 65 9.26 -6.70 -14.88
CA SER A 65 9.12 -6.31 -13.47
C SER A 65 8.16 -5.11 -13.33
N ASN A 66 7.25 -5.20 -12.36
CA ASN A 66 6.31 -4.14 -11.99
C ASN A 66 6.55 -3.59 -10.59
N LEU A 67 7.61 -4.03 -9.91
CA LEU A 67 8.03 -3.50 -8.62
C LEU A 67 9.39 -2.81 -8.77
N LEU A 68 9.61 -1.74 -8.01
CA LEU A 68 10.89 -1.04 -7.92
C LEU A 68 11.20 -0.75 -6.46
N ARG A 69 12.40 -1.12 -6.00
CA ARG A 69 12.93 -0.64 -4.72
C ARG A 69 13.62 0.71 -4.93
N THR A 70 13.20 1.71 -4.18
CA THR A 70 13.78 3.06 -4.22
C THR A 70 15.06 3.14 -3.36
N ASP A 71 15.81 4.23 -3.50
CA ASP A 71 16.98 4.53 -2.66
C ASP A 71 16.62 4.73 -1.17
N SER A 72 15.35 5.01 -0.88
CA SER A 72 14.79 5.16 0.47
C SER A 72 14.20 3.87 1.03
N ASP A 73 14.47 2.71 0.42
CA ASP A 73 13.94 1.40 0.82
C ASP A 73 12.40 1.29 0.81
N ASN A 74 11.75 2.07 -0.04
CA ASN A 74 10.34 1.94 -0.35
C ASN A 74 10.13 1.04 -1.57
N LEU A 75 8.94 0.47 -1.71
CA LEU A 75 8.54 -0.30 -2.88
C LEU A 75 7.54 0.52 -3.70
N HIS A 76 7.85 0.76 -4.97
CA HIS A 76 6.93 1.35 -5.92
C HIS A 76 6.37 0.25 -6.83
N LEU A 77 5.05 0.10 -6.83
CA LEU A 77 4.30 -0.81 -7.67
C LEU A 77 3.75 -0.05 -8.88
N ARG A 78 3.99 -0.59 -10.07
CA ARG A 78 3.32 -0.15 -11.29
C ARG A 78 1.99 -0.88 -11.46
N ALA A 79 0.92 -0.11 -11.59
CA ALA A 79 -0.42 -0.57 -11.93
C ALA A 79 -0.96 0.25 -13.11
N THR A 80 -2.16 -0.08 -13.59
CA THR A 80 -2.94 0.80 -14.46
C THR A 80 -4.37 0.94 -13.96
N ASP A 81 -5.01 2.07 -14.25
CA ASP A 81 -6.45 2.22 -14.04
C ASP A 81 -7.27 1.44 -15.10
N ALA A 82 -8.60 1.50 -14.98
CA ALA A 82 -9.55 0.87 -15.91
C ALA A 82 -9.42 1.35 -17.37
N GLU A 83 -8.85 2.53 -17.59
CA GLU A 83 -8.66 3.15 -18.91
C GLU A 83 -7.26 2.83 -19.48
N GLY A 84 -6.43 2.12 -18.71
CA GLY A 84 -5.07 1.74 -19.07
C GLY A 84 -4.03 2.83 -18.79
N HIS A 85 -4.38 3.90 -18.07
CA HIS A 85 -3.41 4.92 -17.68
C HIS A 85 -2.49 4.37 -16.57
N PRO A 86 -1.18 4.61 -16.67
CA PRO A 86 -0.22 4.09 -15.70
C PRO A 86 -0.36 4.81 -14.35
N LEU A 87 -0.25 4.02 -13.28
CA LEU A 87 -0.16 4.49 -11.90
C LEU A 87 1.10 3.91 -11.25
N ILE A 88 1.78 4.73 -10.46
CA ILE A 88 2.87 4.35 -9.57
C ILE A 88 2.37 4.48 -8.15
N LEU A 89 2.21 3.36 -7.46
CA LEU A 89 1.71 3.30 -6.10
C LEU A 89 2.85 2.92 -5.15
N HIS A 90 2.96 3.59 -4.02
CA HIS A 90 3.76 3.11 -2.91
C HIS A 90 3.13 1.82 -2.36
N PHE A 91 3.83 0.70 -2.43
CA PHE A 91 3.31 -0.58 -1.97
C PHE A 91 3.71 -0.82 -0.50
N ASP A 92 2.71 -0.87 0.38
CA ASP A 92 2.90 -0.98 1.83
C ASP A 92 1.85 -1.90 2.46
N THR A 93 2.23 -3.15 2.70
CA THR A 93 1.38 -4.12 3.42
C THR A 93 1.28 -3.83 4.93
N GLY A 94 2.02 -2.85 5.44
CA GLY A 94 1.88 -2.31 6.80
C GLY A 94 0.70 -1.36 6.95
N GLY A 95 0.19 -0.80 5.84
CA GLY A 95 -1.07 -0.06 5.77
C GLY A 95 -2.20 -0.94 5.22
N TYR A 96 -3.39 -0.84 5.81
CA TYR A 96 -4.55 -1.59 5.29
C TYR A 96 -5.13 -0.95 4.04
N GLU A 97 -5.36 0.36 4.05
CA GLU A 97 -6.12 1.06 3.00
C GLU A 97 -5.25 1.50 1.81
N THR A 98 -5.81 1.33 0.61
CA THR A 98 -5.32 1.95 -0.62
C THR A 98 -5.84 3.38 -0.70
N VAL A 99 -4.92 4.34 -0.88
CA VAL A 99 -5.22 5.77 -0.84
C VAL A 99 -4.55 6.48 -2.01
N LEU A 100 -5.32 7.27 -2.77
CA LEU A 100 -4.80 8.13 -3.84
C LEU A 100 -4.22 9.41 -3.24
N SER A 101 -3.05 9.81 -3.74
CA SER A 101 -2.29 10.93 -3.19
C SER A 101 -2.87 12.29 -3.61
N ARG A 102 -2.42 13.35 -2.93
CA ARG A 102 -2.65 14.74 -3.35
C ARG A 102 -2.25 14.98 -4.81
N GLN A 103 -1.13 14.42 -5.26
CA GLN A 103 -0.66 14.60 -6.63
C GLN A 103 -1.62 13.98 -7.64
N TRP A 104 -2.22 12.84 -7.31
CA TRP A 104 -3.26 12.23 -8.13
C TRP A 104 -4.53 13.08 -8.10
N TYR A 105 -4.95 13.55 -6.92
CA TYR A 105 -6.10 14.45 -6.77
C TYR A 105 -5.98 15.71 -7.62
N GLU A 106 -4.85 16.41 -7.60
CA GLU A 106 -4.64 17.65 -8.35
C GLU A 106 -4.82 17.46 -9.86
N ARG A 107 -4.39 16.30 -10.40
CA ARG A 107 -4.58 15.94 -11.82
C ARG A 107 -6.03 15.60 -12.18
N HIS A 108 -6.81 15.08 -11.23
CA HIS A 108 -8.17 14.58 -11.44
C HIS A 108 -9.25 15.44 -10.76
N LYS A 109 -8.88 16.62 -10.24
CA LYS A 109 -9.70 17.43 -9.33
C LYS A 109 -11.12 17.67 -9.85
N ALA A 110 -11.27 18.02 -11.12
CA ALA A 110 -12.58 18.30 -11.70
C ALA A 110 -13.51 17.07 -11.69
N ALA A 111 -12.97 15.88 -11.98
CA ALA A 111 -13.74 14.64 -11.94
C ALA A 111 -14.07 14.24 -10.50
N VAL A 112 -13.10 14.35 -9.59
CA VAL A 112 -13.27 14.03 -8.17
C VAL A 112 -14.33 14.93 -7.54
N ASP A 113 -14.23 16.24 -7.70
CA ASP A 113 -15.19 17.21 -7.14
C ASP A 113 -16.61 17.00 -7.70
N ALA A 114 -16.76 16.42 -8.89
CA ALA A 114 -18.05 16.18 -9.53
C ALA A 114 -18.70 14.83 -9.18
N THR A 115 -17.90 13.81 -8.83
CA THR A 115 -18.37 12.41 -8.75
C THR A 115 -18.11 11.73 -7.41
N CYS A 116 -17.14 12.22 -6.63
CA CYS A 116 -16.76 11.61 -5.35
C CYS A 116 -17.41 12.35 -4.17
N THR A 117 -17.48 11.69 -3.02
CA THR A 117 -18.11 12.27 -1.82
C THR A 117 -17.04 12.91 -0.92
N PRO A 118 -17.17 14.17 -0.50
CA PRO A 118 -16.24 14.78 0.46
C PRO A 118 -16.21 14.02 1.79
N ASP A 119 -15.02 13.85 2.36
CA ASP A 119 -14.81 13.18 3.65
C ASP A 119 -13.55 13.72 4.36
N SER A 120 -13.12 13.04 5.43
CA SER A 120 -11.84 13.23 6.10
C SER A 120 -11.04 11.93 6.14
N LEU A 121 -9.76 11.99 5.77
CA LEU A 121 -8.82 10.88 5.92
C LEU A 121 -8.08 11.05 7.26
N ARG A 122 -8.02 9.97 8.05
CA ARG A 122 -7.40 9.95 9.38
C ARG A 122 -6.36 8.85 9.43
N THR A 123 -5.09 9.22 9.45
CA THR A 123 -3.98 8.27 9.48
C THR A 123 -3.19 8.39 10.77
N ALA A 124 -2.65 7.27 11.23
CA ALA A 124 -1.79 7.20 12.40
C ALA A 124 -0.66 6.19 12.17
N GLY A 125 0.53 6.46 12.71
CA GLY A 125 1.67 5.56 12.64
C GLY A 125 2.88 6.14 13.37
N VAL A 126 4.08 5.66 13.05
CA VAL A 126 5.35 6.13 13.64
C VAL A 126 5.51 7.66 13.56
N GLY A 127 4.95 8.29 12.53
CA GLY A 127 4.98 9.74 12.31
C GLY A 127 3.94 10.55 13.08
N GLY A 128 3.14 9.93 13.94
CA GLY A 128 2.03 10.57 14.66
C GLY A 128 0.69 10.45 13.92
N VAL A 129 -0.20 11.40 14.18
CA VAL A 129 -1.56 11.44 13.60
C VAL A 129 -1.69 12.55 12.57
N SER A 130 -2.32 12.24 11.43
CA SER A 130 -2.72 13.21 10.42
C SER A 130 -4.22 13.12 10.15
N ILE A 131 -4.87 14.28 10.01
CA ILE A 131 -6.26 14.38 9.59
C ILE A 131 -6.33 15.37 8.44
N THR A 132 -6.67 14.90 7.25
CA THR A 132 -6.77 15.71 6.03
C THR A 132 -8.19 15.71 5.49
N ARG A 133 -8.52 16.72 4.68
CA ARG A 133 -9.69 16.69 3.81
C ARG A 133 -9.45 15.64 2.74
N SER A 134 -10.46 14.84 2.48
CA SER A 134 -10.39 13.79 1.47
C SER A 134 -11.68 13.74 0.66
N TYR A 135 -11.66 12.85 -0.33
CA TYR A 135 -12.86 12.37 -0.99
C TYR A 135 -12.88 10.85 -0.94
N VAL A 136 -14.08 10.27 -0.97
CA VAL A 136 -14.27 8.82 -1.16
C VAL A 136 -14.77 8.59 -2.58
N MET A 137 -13.98 7.84 -3.34
CA MET A 137 -14.36 7.28 -4.63
C MET A 137 -15.15 5.98 -4.41
N PRO A 138 -16.35 5.83 -4.98
CA PRO A 138 -17.22 4.68 -4.72
C PRO A 138 -16.86 3.39 -5.45
N GLN A 139 -15.86 3.43 -6.34
CA GLN A 139 -15.29 2.23 -6.95
C GLN A 139 -14.00 2.62 -7.69
N MET A 140 -12.94 1.83 -7.55
CA MET A 140 -11.76 1.95 -8.39
C MET A 140 -11.35 0.58 -8.91
N THR A 141 -11.05 0.47 -10.19
CA THR A 141 -10.53 -0.76 -10.79
C THR A 141 -9.08 -0.55 -11.21
N LEU A 142 -8.23 -1.48 -10.79
CA LEU A 142 -6.78 -1.46 -11.00
C LEU A 142 -6.35 -2.77 -11.66
N ASP A 143 -5.45 -2.68 -12.64
CA ASP A 143 -4.71 -3.84 -13.15
C ASP A 143 -3.29 -3.87 -12.57
N ILE A 144 -2.92 -5.03 -12.04
CA ILE A 144 -1.59 -5.32 -11.51
C ILE A 144 -1.07 -6.59 -12.17
N GLY A 145 -0.11 -6.43 -13.08
CA GLY A 145 0.52 -7.58 -13.74
C GLY A 145 -0.47 -8.39 -14.59
N GLY A 146 -1.44 -7.74 -15.24
CA GLY A 146 -2.45 -8.37 -16.08
C GLY A 146 -3.59 -9.01 -15.29
N HIS A 147 -3.72 -8.70 -14.00
CA HIS A 147 -4.78 -9.17 -13.12
C HIS A 147 -5.53 -7.97 -12.56
N THR A 148 -6.86 -8.00 -12.68
CA THR A 148 -7.72 -6.89 -12.30
C THR A 148 -8.27 -7.08 -10.88
N ALA A 149 -8.24 -6.02 -10.08
CA ALA A 149 -8.91 -5.89 -8.79
C ALA A 149 -9.86 -4.67 -8.81
N THR A 150 -10.98 -4.78 -8.11
CA THR A 150 -11.95 -3.69 -7.97
C THR A 150 -12.19 -3.42 -6.50
N LEU A 151 -11.77 -2.24 -6.05
CA LEU A 151 -12.03 -1.76 -4.69
C LEU A 151 -13.38 -1.04 -4.66
N ASP A 152 -14.23 -1.40 -3.68
CA ASP A 152 -15.54 -0.78 -3.46
C ASP A 152 -15.43 0.67 -2.94
N THR A 153 -14.33 1.03 -2.28
CA THR A 153 -14.09 2.42 -1.85
C THR A 153 -12.62 2.72 -1.87
N VAL A 154 -12.25 3.90 -2.37
CA VAL A 154 -10.87 4.40 -2.31
C VAL A 154 -10.86 5.81 -1.78
N SER A 155 -10.04 6.06 -0.76
CA SER A 155 -9.81 7.39 -0.20
C SER A 155 -8.88 8.18 -1.12
N ILE A 156 -9.19 9.46 -1.32
CA ILE A 156 -8.39 10.40 -2.09
C ILE A 156 -7.95 11.52 -1.15
N ASP A 157 -6.67 11.60 -0.83
CA ASP A 157 -6.13 12.66 0.01
C ASP A 157 -5.97 13.96 -0.79
N THR A 158 -6.46 15.07 -0.25
CA THR A 158 -6.22 16.39 -0.85
C THR A 158 -4.92 17.04 -0.35
N GLY A 159 -4.32 16.49 0.70
CA GLY A 159 -3.17 17.08 1.40
C GLY A 159 -3.49 18.38 2.13
N ILE A 160 -4.77 18.72 2.31
CA ILE A 160 -5.21 19.90 3.07
C ILE A 160 -5.56 19.44 4.48
N ASP A 161 -4.94 20.04 5.49
CA ASP A 161 -5.28 19.75 6.88
C ASP A 161 -6.75 20.11 7.18
N LEU A 162 -7.48 19.18 7.79
CA LEU A 162 -8.91 19.32 7.98
C LEU A 162 -9.26 20.54 8.85
N HIS A 163 -8.46 20.79 9.89
CA HIS A 163 -8.77 21.78 10.93
C HIS A 163 -8.31 23.18 10.55
N THR A 164 -7.08 23.29 10.02
CA THR A 164 -6.50 24.58 9.67
C THR A 164 -6.86 25.03 8.26
N GLY A 165 -7.20 24.11 7.36
CA GLY A 165 -7.42 24.38 5.94
C GLY A 165 -6.14 24.71 5.17
N ASN A 166 -4.98 24.61 5.81
CA ASN A 166 -3.68 24.83 5.17
C ASN A 166 -3.21 23.56 4.48
N GLU A 167 -2.41 23.74 3.43
CA GLU A 167 -1.70 22.62 2.82
C GLU A 167 -0.70 22.02 3.82
N LYS A 168 -0.73 20.69 3.90
CA LYS A 168 0.35 19.93 4.54
C LYS A 168 1.49 19.79 3.54
N GLY A 169 2.71 19.72 4.08
CA GLY A 169 3.87 19.35 3.28
C GLY A 169 3.69 17.96 2.65
N PRO A 170 4.57 17.58 1.70
CA PRO A 170 4.49 16.28 1.04
C PRO A 170 4.41 15.15 2.05
N HIS A 171 3.51 14.20 1.81
CA HIS A 171 3.38 13.03 2.67
C HIS A 171 4.62 12.14 2.49
N PRO A 172 5.38 11.79 3.56
CA PRO A 172 6.71 11.18 3.43
C PRO A 172 6.76 9.87 2.64
N ILE A 173 5.63 9.17 2.57
CA ILE A 173 5.53 7.83 1.98
C ILE A 173 5.04 7.88 0.53
N THR A 174 4.15 8.82 0.21
CA THR A 174 3.48 8.89 -1.10
C THR A 174 3.97 10.05 -1.95
N ASP A 175 4.97 10.81 -1.48
CA ASP A 175 5.58 11.89 -2.27
C ASP A 175 6.18 11.33 -3.57
N GLY A 176 5.80 11.92 -4.70
CA GLY A 176 6.19 11.45 -6.03
C GLY A 176 5.48 10.19 -6.52
N THR A 177 4.40 9.75 -5.87
CA THR A 177 3.56 8.60 -6.29
C THR A 177 2.10 9.02 -6.47
N ASP A 178 1.35 8.22 -7.23
CA ASP A 178 -0.09 8.38 -7.42
C ASP A 178 -0.91 8.00 -6.18
N GLY A 179 -0.29 7.32 -5.20
CA GLY A 179 -0.97 6.84 -4.00
C GLY A 179 -0.19 5.75 -3.27
N MET A 180 -0.85 5.13 -2.31
CA MET A 180 -0.40 3.93 -1.61
C MET A 180 -1.31 2.76 -2.01
N ALA A 181 -0.72 1.61 -2.32
CA ALA A 181 -1.40 0.32 -2.41
C ALA A 181 -1.26 -0.40 -1.06
N GLY A 182 -2.37 -0.50 -0.34
CA GLY A 182 -2.47 -1.17 0.95
C GLY A 182 -2.76 -2.66 0.81
N LEU A 183 -3.01 -3.30 1.96
CA LEU A 183 -3.37 -4.72 2.02
C LEU A 183 -4.75 -5.01 1.41
N ASP A 184 -5.70 -4.07 1.49
CA ASP A 184 -7.04 -4.16 0.92
C ASP A 184 -7.02 -4.52 -0.58
N LEU A 185 -6.13 -3.91 -1.36
CA LEU A 185 -5.96 -4.22 -2.77
C LEU A 185 -5.40 -5.62 -3.03
N MET A 186 -4.60 -6.13 -2.09
CA MET A 186 -4.04 -7.48 -2.20
C MET A 186 -5.08 -8.54 -1.84
N GLU A 187 -5.98 -8.23 -0.91
CA GLU A 187 -7.08 -9.10 -0.45
C GLU A 187 -8.11 -9.41 -1.55
N GLU A 188 -8.14 -8.61 -2.63
CA GLU A 188 -8.94 -8.88 -3.83
C GLU A 188 -8.49 -10.13 -4.60
N PHE A 189 -7.34 -10.72 -4.24
CA PHE A 189 -6.79 -11.90 -4.88
C PHE A 189 -6.65 -13.07 -3.89
N ASP A 190 -6.86 -14.31 -4.37
CA ASP A 190 -6.66 -15.53 -3.55
C ASP A 190 -5.23 -15.64 -3.01
N THR A 191 -4.26 -15.28 -3.84
CA THR A 191 -2.84 -15.32 -3.51
C THR A 191 -2.09 -14.23 -4.27
N VAL A 192 -1.14 -13.59 -3.60
CA VAL A 192 -0.24 -12.60 -4.21
C VAL A 192 1.21 -13.01 -3.95
N ILE A 193 2.01 -13.12 -5.02
CA ILE A 193 3.45 -13.35 -4.94
C ILE A 193 4.16 -12.00 -4.91
N LEU A 194 4.81 -11.68 -3.80
CA LEU A 194 5.77 -10.58 -3.69
C LEU A 194 7.19 -11.14 -3.82
N ASN A 195 7.81 -10.94 -4.97
CA ASN A 195 9.18 -11.37 -5.23
C ASN A 195 10.11 -10.15 -5.25
N LEU A 196 11.01 -10.11 -4.27
CA LEU A 196 11.97 -9.04 -4.02
C LEU A 196 13.35 -9.31 -4.65
N LYS A 197 13.52 -10.45 -5.32
CA LYS A 197 14.74 -10.78 -6.06
C LYS A 197 14.65 -10.29 -7.50
N ASP A 198 13.56 -10.65 -8.19
CA ASP A 198 13.27 -10.30 -9.58
C ASP A 198 12.33 -9.08 -9.68
N MET A 199 11.96 -8.50 -8.52
CA MET A 199 11.18 -7.26 -8.37
C MET A 199 9.84 -7.30 -9.11
N TYR A 200 8.98 -8.25 -8.72
CA TYR A 200 7.62 -8.29 -9.23
C TYR A 200 6.60 -8.59 -8.13
N LEU A 201 5.39 -8.12 -8.38
CA LEU A 201 4.19 -8.50 -7.63
C LEU A 201 3.20 -9.09 -8.63
N CYS A 202 2.83 -10.36 -8.43
CA CYS A 202 1.90 -11.06 -9.32
C CYS A 202 0.78 -11.69 -8.49
N PRO A 203 -0.48 -11.29 -8.73
CA PRO A 203 -1.62 -12.07 -8.28
C PRO A 203 -1.63 -13.46 -8.94
N VAL A 204 -2.13 -14.44 -8.22
CA VAL A 204 -2.34 -15.80 -8.72
C VAL A 204 -3.78 -16.17 -8.47
N THR A 205 -4.58 -16.19 -9.53
CA THR A 205 -5.91 -16.82 -9.47
C THR A 205 -5.77 -18.34 -9.42
N ARG A 206 -6.51 -19.00 -8.52
CA ARG A 206 -6.58 -20.48 -8.50
C ARG A 206 -6.97 -21.00 -9.88
N GLN A 207 -6.18 -21.89 -10.46
CA GLN A 207 -6.69 -22.80 -11.48
C GLN A 207 -7.79 -23.63 -10.82
N ARG A 208 -9.05 -23.38 -11.18
CA ARG A 208 -10.18 -24.24 -10.82
C ARG A 208 -10.21 -25.48 -11.70
#